data_AF-A0A096LXQ2-F1
#
_entry.id   AF-A0A096LXQ2-F1
#
_cell.length_a   1.000
_cell.length_b   1.000
_cell.length_c   1.000
_cell.angle_alpha   90.00
_cell.angle_beta   90.00
_cell.angle_gamma   90.00
#
_symmetry.space_group_name_H-M   'P 1'
#
loop_
_entity.id
_entity.type
_entity.pdbx_description
1 polymer ?
#
loop_
_entity_poly.entity_id
_entity_poly.type
_entity_poly.pdbx_seq_one_letter_code
_entity_poly.pdbx_strand_id
1 'polypeptide(L)'
;KVSKCPSGCRLQGLMSEMENEVQTFCQKSSIYEIAMEKSMTEMTHVYNSNRRVMVNRYISELKFVESADKLAKNLRELRRRSGFLAQKIKELSSHVRKQVEELYRTEVDIDMKLRTCQGSCRAALPFSVDHHGYQSLQTDLRLMDKTMTQKTKPSTPPQNIPRVTLQPANVGPPPSAEYKKIPTVQKELLTQFEDIEQNRMVLVDQSDQVNTLRAA
;
A
#
# COMPACT_ATOMS: atom_id res chain seq x y z
N LYS A 1 10.23 25.96 86.22
CA LYS A 1 9.31 24.95 85.63
C LYS A 1 10.12 23.69 85.38
N VAL A 2 10.03 22.67 86.25
CA VAL A 2 10.71 21.40 86.00
C VAL A 2 9.89 20.65 84.96
N SER A 3 10.44 20.49 83.76
CA SER A 3 9.83 19.69 82.70
C SER A 3 9.78 18.24 83.16
N LYS A 4 8.56 17.69 83.31
CA LYS A 4 8.38 16.27 83.61
C LYS A 4 8.78 15.45 82.39
N CYS A 5 9.74 14.54 82.54
CA CYS A 5 10.18 13.61 81.49
C CYS A 5 9.56 12.21 81.72
N PRO A 6 9.32 11.45 80.64
CA PRO A 6 8.85 10.07 80.73
C PRO A 6 9.90 9.12 81.34
N SER A 7 9.47 7.94 81.81
CA SER A 7 10.37 6.93 82.37
C SER A 7 11.26 6.29 81.30
N GLY A 8 12.49 5.94 81.67
CA GLY A 8 13.46 5.30 80.78
C GLY A 8 12.95 4.00 80.16
N CYS A 9 12.24 3.17 80.92
CA CYS A 9 11.64 1.93 80.39
C CYS A 9 10.58 2.20 79.32
N ARG A 10 9.81 3.29 79.45
CA ARG A 10 8.80 3.68 78.45
C ARG A 10 9.48 4.18 77.17
N LEU A 11 10.55 4.97 77.30
CA LEU A 11 11.33 5.42 76.15
C LEU A 11 11.98 4.23 75.44
N GLN A 12 12.58 3.30 76.19
CA GLN A 12 13.19 2.10 75.62
C GLN A 12 12.18 1.23 74.87
N GLY A 13 10.98 1.02 75.42
CA GLY A 13 9.92 0.28 74.74
C GLY A 13 9.51 0.91 73.41
N LEU A 14 9.30 2.22 73.39
CA LEU A 14 8.95 2.97 72.16
C LEU A 14 10.09 2.98 71.13
N MET A 15 11.35 3.07 71.58
CA MET A 15 12.52 3.01 70.70
C MET A 15 12.63 1.63 70.05
N SER A 16 12.50 0.54 70.84
CA SER A 16 12.57 -0.82 70.30
C SER A 16 11.38 -1.17 69.38
N GLU A 17 10.18 -0.64 69.67
CA GLU A 17 9.01 -0.78 68.79
C GLU A 17 9.26 -0.08 67.45
N MET A 18 9.69 1.18 67.48
CA MET A 18 10.01 1.96 66.28
C MET A 18 11.17 1.33 65.48
N GLU A 19 12.22 0.84 66.14
CA GLU A 19 13.32 0.13 65.49
C GLU A 19 12.83 -1.12 64.75
N ASN A 20 11.94 -1.90 65.36
CA ASN A 20 11.35 -3.08 64.72
C ASN A 20 10.43 -2.70 63.54
N GLU A 21 9.62 -1.66 63.68
CA GLU A 21 8.78 -1.16 62.58
C GLU A 21 9.61 -0.67 61.39
N VAL A 22 10.68 0.10 61.64
CA VAL A 22 11.59 0.56 60.59
C VAL A 22 12.32 -0.62 59.96
N GLN A 23 12.80 -1.58 60.76
CA GLN A 23 13.51 -2.76 60.25
C GLN A 23 12.61 -3.61 59.35
N THR A 24 11.36 -3.84 59.76
CA THR A 24 10.39 -4.60 58.95
C THR A 24 10.01 -3.86 57.67
N PHE A 25 9.86 -2.54 57.72
CA PHE A 25 9.65 -1.71 56.54
C PHE A 25 10.84 -1.81 55.56
N CYS A 26 12.06 -1.64 56.05
CA CYS A 26 13.28 -1.73 55.25
C CYS A 26 13.43 -3.12 54.60
N GLN A 27 13.16 -4.19 55.35
CA GLN A 27 13.20 -5.55 54.84
C GLN A 27 12.16 -5.77 53.73
N LYS A 28 10.94 -5.26 53.91
CA LYS A 28 9.88 -5.33 52.91
C LYS A 28 10.23 -4.52 51.65
N SER A 29 10.81 -3.33 51.82
CA SER A 29 11.29 -2.50 50.71
C SER A 29 12.37 -3.22 49.90
N SER A 30 13.33 -3.86 50.57
CA SER A 30 14.39 -4.64 49.92
C SER A 30 13.84 -5.84 49.12
N ILE A 31 12.83 -6.55 49.66
CA ILE A 31 12.17 -7.64 48.94
C ILE A 31 11.51 -7.13 47.64
N TYR A 32 10.82 -5.98 47.70
CA TYR A 32 10.20 -5.40 46.51
C TYR A 32 11.22 -4.95 45.48
N GLU A 33 12.36 -4.39 45.91
CA GLU A 33 13.44 -3.98 45.02
C GLU A 33 14.02 -5.17 44.25
N ILE A 34 14.32 -6.26 44.95
CA ILE A 34 14.82 -7.51 44.33
C ILE A 34 13.79 -8.09 43.36
N ALA A 35 12.51 -8.11 43.75
CA ALA A 35 11.43 -8.60 42.90
C ALA A 35 11.27 -7.74 41.63
N MET A 36 11.41 -6.42 41.75
CA MET A 36 11.37 -5.48 40.62
C MET A 36 12.54 -5.72 39.67
N GLU A 37 13.77 -5.84 40.18
CA GLU A 37 14.95 -6.12 39.38
C GLU A 37 14.81 -7.43 38.61
N LYS A 38 14.38 -8.51 39.29
CA LYS A 38 14.13 -9.80 38.65
C LYS A 38 13.07 -9.70 37.55
N SER A 39 11.96 -9.01 37.81
CA SER A 39 10.90 -8.81 36.81
C SER A 39 11.41 -8.07 35.58
N MET A 40 12.28 -7.07 35.77
CA MET A 40 12.85 -6.30 34.66
C MET A 40 13.83 -7.13 33.83
N THR A 41 14.69 -7.93 34.47
CA THR A 41 15.62 -8.83 33.77
C THR A 41 14.89 -9.88 32.94
N GLU A 42 13.82 -10.48 33.48
CA GLU A 42 12.97 -11.42 32.73
C GLU A 42 12.32 -10.74 31.51
N MET A 43 11.83 -9.51 31.68
CA MET A 43 11.28 -8.72 30.57
C MET A 43 12.32 -8.46 29.47
N THR A 44 13.56 -8.14 29.84
CA THR A 44 14.68 -8.02 28.89
C THR A 44 14.92 -9.29 28.10
N HIS A 45 14.90 -10.44 28.77
CA HIS A 45 15.10 -11.73 28.12
C HIS A 45 13.97 -12.04 27.13
N VAL A 46 12.71 -11.77 27.52
CA VAL A 46 11.54 -11.90 26.63
C VAL A 46 11.65 -10.97 25.43
N TYR A 47 12.05 -9.71 25.63
CA TYR A 47 12.25 -8.76 24.54
C TYR A 47 13.36 -9.24 23.59
N ASN A 48 14.54 -9.60 24.11
CA ASN A 48 15.69 -10.03 23.31
C ASN A 48 15.41 -11.30 22.50
N SER A 49 14.71 -12.28 23.09
CA SER A 49 14.31 -13.51 22.39
C SER A 49 13.35 -13.23 21.22
N ASN A 50 12.45 -12.25 21.37
CA ASN A 50 11.49 -11.87 20.33
C ASN A 50 12.02 -10.81 19.35
N ARG A 51 13.11 -10.10 19.70
CA ARG A 51 13.64 -8.97 18.92
C ARG A 51 13.88 -9.32 17.47
N ARG A 52 14.48 -10.49 17.21
CA ARG A 52 14.74 -10.96 15.84
C ARG A 52 13.44 -11.07 15.02
N VAL A 53 12.37 -11.60 15.62
CA VAL A 53 11.07 -11.75 14.96
C VAL A 53 10.45 -10.39 14.67
N MET A 54 10.50 -9.46 15.63
CA MET A 54 9.97 -8.10 15.47
C MET A 54 10.69 -7.33 14.35
N VAL A 55 12.02 -7.34 14.35
CA VAL A 55 12.84 -6.69 13.31
C VAL A 55 12.60 -7.33 11.93
N ASN A 56 12.54 -8.66 11.86
CA ASN A 56 12.26 -9.35 10.60
C ASN A 56 10.88 -9.00 10.04
N ARG A 57 9.87 -8.90 10.91
CA ARG A 57 8.53 -8.45 10.52
C ARG A 57 8.56 -7.04 9.96
N TYR A 58 9.19 -6.10 10.66
CA TYR A 58 9.33 -4.72 10.19
C TYR A 58 10.00 -4.63 8.81
N ILE A 59 11.11 -5.36 8.60
CA ILE A 59 11.79 -5.43 7.30
C ILE A 59 10.87 -6.03 6.22
N SER A 60 10.09 -7.06 6.57
CA SER A 60 9.13 -7.67 5.64
C SER A 60 8.03 -6.69 5.24
N GLU A 61 7.51 -5.90 6.19
CA GLU A 61 6.49 -4.89 5.94
C GLU A 61 7.03 -3.77 5.03
N LEU A 62 8.28 -3.32 5.23
CA LEU A 62 8.96 -2.37 4.34
C LEU A 62 9.08 -2.91 2.91
N LYS A 63 9.56 -4.16 2.75
CA LYS A 63 9.68 -4.80 1.43
C LYS A 63 8.34 -4.97 0.73
N PHE A 64 7.29 -5.26 1.50
CA PHE A 64 5.94 -5.36 0.97
C PHE A 64 5.46 -4.02 0.42
N VAL A 65 5.64 -2.92 1.16
CA VAL A 65 5.27 -1.57 0.72
C VAL A 65 6.04 -1.15 -0.54
N GLU A 66 7.33 -1.40 -0.60
CA GLU A 66 8.14 -1.13 -1.80
C GLU A 66 7.62 -1.92 -3.02
N SER A 67 7.35 -3.21 -2.83
CA SER A 67 6.84 -4.09 -3.88
C SER A 67 5.45 -3.65 -4.36
N ALA A 68 4.57 -3.26 -3.43
CA ALA A 68 3.24 -2.75 -3.74
C ALA A 68 3.31 -1.42 -4.51
N ASP A 69 4.23 -0.51 -4.15
CA ASP A 69 4.44 0.74 -4.88
C ASP A 69 4.94 0.51 -6.31
N LYS A 70 5.90 -0.41 -6.49
CA LYS A 70 6.39 -0.81 -7.81
C LYS A 70 5.29 -1.41 -8.67
N LEU A 71 4.47 -2.29 -8.10
CA LEU A 71 3.32 -2.88 -8.79
C LEU A 71 2.30 -1.81 -9.20
N ALA A 72 1.96 -0.88 -8.30
CA ALA A 72 1.04 0.21 -8.58
C ALA A 72 1.55 1.11 -9.73
N LYS A 73 2.86 1.41 -9.76
CA LYS A 73 3.50 2.16 -10.86
C LYS A 73 3.40 1.40 -12.19
N ASN A 74 3.74 0.10 -12.20
CA ASN A 74 3.69 -0.73 -13.40
C ASN A 74 2.27 -0.85 -13.96
N LEU A 75 1.27 -1.04 -13.09
CA LEU A 75 -0.14 -1.12 -13.49
C LEU A 75 -0.64 0.21 -14.08
N ARG A 76 -0.24 1.35 -13.50
CA ARG A 76 -0.57 2.68 -14.07
C ARG A 76 0.01 2.85 -15.48
N GLU A 77 1.27 2.50 -15.66
CA GLU A 77 1.93 2.60 -16.97
C GLU A 77 1.29 1.66 -18.00
N LEU A 78 1.01 0.41 -17.60
CA LEU A 78 0.33 -0.55 -18.45
C LEU A 78 -1.07 -0.07 -18.87
N ARG A 79 -1.84 0.51 -17.94
CA ARG A 79 -3.16 1.09 -18.23
C ARG A 79 -3.06 2.24 -19.22
N ARG A 80 -2.10 3.15 -19.04
CA ARG A 80 -1.86 4.26 -19.97
C ARG A 80 -1.53 3.76 -21.38
N ARG A 81 -0.59 2.82 -21.48
CA ARG A 81 -0.19 2.22 -22.77
C ARG A 81 -1.34 1.46 -23.43
N SER A 82 -2.06 0.65 -22.66
CA SER A 82 -3.21 -0.12 -23.15
C SER A 82 -4.32 0.80 -23.65
N GLY A 83 -4.65 1.87 -22.91
CA GLY A 83 -5.63 2.86 -23.35
C GLY A 83 -5.24 3.56 -24.65
N PHE A 84 -3.97 3.97 -24.77
CA PHE A 84 -3.43 4.58 -25.99
C PHE A 84 -3.50 3.62 -27.19
N LEU A 85 -3.09 2.36 -27.02
CA LEU A 85 -3.14 1.36 -28.08
C LEU A 85 -4.58 1.04 -28.49
N ALA A 86 -5.51 0.94 -27.53
CA ALA A 86 -6.92 0.73 -27.81
C ALA A 86 -7.51 1.87 -28.65
N GLN A 87 -7.14 3.12 -28.35
CA GLN A 87 -7.54 4.28 -29.16
C GLN A 87 -6.96 4.19 -30.58
N LYS A 88 -5.66 3.89 -30.72
CA LYS A 88 -5.04 3.72 -32.04
C LYS A 88 -5.70 2.64 -32.89
N ILE A 89 -6.04 1.50 -32.30
CA ILE A 89 -6.72 0.42 -33.02
C ILE A 89 -8.10 0.87 -33.48
N LYS A 90 -8.84 1.64 -32.65
CA LYS A 90 -10.15 2.19 -33.02
C LYS A 90 -10.04 3.17 -34.20
N GLU A 91 -9.05 4.05 -34.18
CA GLU A 91 -8.78 4.99 -35.28
C GLU A 91 -8.44 4.24 -36.57
N LEU A 92 -7.54 3.26 -36.48
CA LEU A 92 -7.14 2.44 -37.63
C LEU A 92 -8.31 1.61 -38.19
N SER A 93 -9.12 0.99 -37.33
CA SER A 93 -10.34 0.28 -37.73
C SER A 93 -11.28 1.19 -38.53
N SER A 94 -11.48 2.43 -38.06
CA SER A 94 -12.29 3.41 -38.77
C SER A 94 -11.68 3.82 -40.13
N HIS A 95 -10.36 3.91 -40.25
CA HIS A 95 -9.71 4.22 -41.52
C HIS A 95 -9.85 3.05 -42.51
N VAL A 96 -9.56 1.82 -42.08
CA VAL A 96 -9.69 0.62 -42.91
C VAL A 96 -11.13 0.48 -43.42
N ARG A 97 -12.13 0.69 -42.57
CA ARG A 97 -13.54 0.64 -42.98
C ARG A 97 -13.87 1.63 -44.09
N LYS A 98 -13.37 2.86 -44.00
CA LYS A 98 -13.56 3.89 -45.04
C LYS A 98 -12.84 3.50 -46.35
N GLN A 99 -11.61 2.99 -46.24
CA GLN A 99 -10.84 2.53 -47.40
C GLN A 99 -11.53 1.36 -48.12
N VAL A 100 -12.09 0.40 -47.38
CA VAL A 100 -12.83 -0.73 -47.99
C VAL A 100 -14.08 -0.25 -48.72
N GLU A 101 -14.80 0.74 -48.18
CA GLU A 101 -15.96 1.34 -48.84
C GLU A 101 -15.56 2.09 -50.12
N GLU A 102 -14.46 2.83 -50.09
CA GLU A 102 -13.92 3.54 -51.25
C GLU A 102 -13.40 2.59 -52.33
N LEU A 103 -12.71 1.53 -51.94
CA LEU A 103 -12.21 0.48 -52.84
C LEU A 103 -13.39 -0.19 -53.58
N TYR A 104 -14.43 -0.57 -52.83
CA TYR A 104 -15.64 -1.16 -53.43
C TYR A 104 -16.30 -0.23 -54.44
N ARG A 105 -16.49 1.06 -54.09
CA ARG A 105 -17.06 2.06 -55.02
C ARG A 105 -16.22 2.23 -56.27
N THR A 106 -14.91 2.28 -56.11
CA THR A 106 -13.96 2.45 -57.21
C THR A 106 -13.97 1.24 -58.13
N GLU A 107 -14.03 0.03 -57.57
CA GLU A 107 -14.04 -1.20 -58.35
C GLU A 107 -15.35 -1.36 -59.16
N VAL A 108 -16.50 -0.99 -58.57
CA VAL A 108 -17.78 -0.92 -59.29
C VAL A 108 -17.76 0.14 -60.40
N ASP A 109 -17.16 1.30 -60.16
CA ASP A 109 -17.00 2.35 -61.18
C ASP A 109 -16.10 1.88 -62.33
N ILE A 110 -15.00 1.19 -62.02
CA ILE A 110 -14.11 0.59 -63.03
C ILE A 110 -14.84 -0.48 -63.86
N ASP A 111 -15.60 -1.37 -63.22
CA ASP A 111 -16.42 -2.37 -63.92
C ASP A 111 -17.39 -1.72 -64.93
N MET A 112 -18.10 -0.68 -64.49
CA MET A 112 -19.02 0.07 -65.34
C MET A 112 -18.30 0.75 -66.50
N LYS A 113 -17.14 1.37 -66.24
CA LYS A 113 -16.30 2.01 -67.27
C LYS A 113 -15.79 1.01 -68.30
N LEU A 114 -15.30 -0.16 -67.87
CA LEU A 114 -14.84 -1.23 -68.77
C LEU A 114 -15.97 -1.77 -69.64
N ARG A 115 -17.17 -1.96 -69.07
CA ARG A 115 -18.36 -2.41 -69.81
C ARG A 115 -18.80 -1.39 -70.85
N THR A 116 -18.69 -0.10 -70.56
CA THR A 116 -19.04 0.98 -71.50
C THR A 116 -18.16 0.95 -72.77
N CYS A 117 -16.89 0.54 -72.64
CA CYS A 117 -15.98 0.41 -73.79
C CYS A 117 -16.41 -0.66 -74.81
N GLN A 118 -17.31 -1.59 -74.47
CA GLN A 118 -17.75 -2.67 -75.37
C GLN A 118 -18.44 -2.13 -76.64
N GLY A 119 -19.04 -0.93 -76.57
CA GLY A 119 -19.64 -0.26 -77.73
C GLY A 119 -18.70 0.67 -78.49
N SER A 120 -17.49 0.92 -78.01
CA SER A 120 -16.55 1.91 -78.57
C SER A 120 -15.19 1.34 -78.96
N CYS A 121 -14.79 0.22 -78.38
CA CYS A 121 -13.51 -0.43 -78.61
C CYS A 121 -13.67 -1.73 -79.40
N ARG A 122 -12.61 -2.14 -80.13
CA ARG A 122 -12.57 -3.40 -80.90
C ARG A 122 -12.74 -4.65 -80.02
N ALA A 123 -12.30 -4.58 -78.76
CA ALA A 123 -12.44 -5.64 -77.77
C ALA A 123 -12.63 -5.03 -76.38
N ALA A 124 -13.39 -5.71 -75.52
CA ALA A 124 -13.61 -5.35 -74.12
C ALA A 124 -13.00 -6.42 -73.20
N LEU A 125 -12.43 -5.98 -72.08
CA LEU A 125 -11.89 -6.89 -71.07
C LEU A 125 -13.05 -7.44 -70.22
N PRO A 126 -13.22 -8.76 -70.11
CA PRO A 126 -14.19 -9.33 -69.18
C PRO A 126 -13.71 -9.09 -67.75
N PHE A 127 -14.42 -8.23 -67.03
CA PHE A 127 -14.20 -7.91 -65.62
C PHE A 127 -15.52 -8.04 -64.87
N SER A 128 -15.46 -8.41 -63.60
CA SER A 128 -16.61 -8.50 -62.70
C SER A 128 -16.18 -8.29 -61.26
N VAL A 129 -16.96 -7.51 -60.52
CA VAL A 129 -16.70 -7.21 -59.10
C VAL A 129 -17.14 -8.38 -58.21
N ASP A 130 -16.30 -8.78 -57.26
CA ASP A 130 -16.68 -9.72 -56.20
C ASP A 130 -17.45 -9.02 -55.08
N HIS A 131 -18.76 -8.86 -55.28
CA HIS A 131 -19.65 -8.25 -54.28
C HIS A 131 -19.69 -9.01 -52.95
N HIS A 132 -19.59 -10.34 -52.99
CA HIS A 132 -19.69 -11.18 -51.80
C HIS A 132 -18.44 -11.06 -50.91
N GLY A 133 -17.26 -10.96 -51.53
CA GLY A 133 -16.00 -10.70 -50.83
C GLY A 133 -16.05 -9.41 -50.00
N TYR A 134 -16.51 -8.31 -50.61
CA TYR A 134 -16.67 -7.03 -49.89
C TYR A 134 -17.69 -7.09 -48.76
N GLN A 135 -18.81 -7.79 -48.96
CA GLN A 135 -19.83 -7.96 -47.93
C GLN A 135 -19.31 -8.78 -46.74
N SER A 136 -18.52 -9.81 -47.01
CA SER A 136 -17.87 -10.64 -45.99
C SER A 136 -16.87 -9.80 -45.18
N LEU A 137 -16.00 -9.07 -45.86
CA LEU A 137 -15.02 -8.19 -45.22
C LEU A 137 -15.67 -7.11 -44.34
N GLN A 138 -16.77 -6.50 -44.80
CA GLN A 138 -17.51 -5.52 -44.01
C GLN A 138 -18.18 -6.13 -42.78
N THR A 139 -18.61 -7.39 -42.87
CA THR A 139 -19.18 -8.14 -41.75
C THR A 139 -18.11 -8.42 -40.69
N ASP A 140 -16.93 -8.85 -41.12
CA ASP A 140 -15.79 -9.12 -40.24
C ASP A 140 -15.33 -7.86 -39.50
N LEU A 141 -15.22 -6.72 -40.20
CA LEU A 141 -14.88 -5.44 -39.57
C LEU A 141 -15.91 -5.03 -38.51
N ARG A 142 -17.20 -5.23 -38.77
CA ARG A 142 -18.27 -4.96 -37.77
C ARG A 142 -18.20 -5.89 -36.57
N LEU A 143 -17.85 -7.16 -36.77
CA LEU A 143 -17.66 -8.13 -35.68
C LEU A 143 -16.43 -7.75 -34.83
N MET A 144 -15.36 -7.28 -35.44
CA MET A 144 -14.17 -6.78 -34.74
C MET A 144 -14.51 -5.58 -33.84
N ASP A 145 -15.25 -4.59 -34.35
CA ASP A 145 -15.68 -3.43 -33.55
C ASP A 145 -16.58 -3.82 -32.37
N LYS A 146 -17.49 -4.79 -32.57
CA LYS A 146 -18.36 -5.33 -31.51
C LYS A 146 -17.58 -6.05 -30.42
N THR A 147 -16.59 -6.87 -30.80
CA THR A 147 -15.76 -7.59 -29.81
C THR A 147 -14.85 -6.64 -29.03
N MET A 148 -14.32 -5.59 -29.66
CA MET A 148 -13.57 -4.54 -28.95
C MET A 148 -14.41 -3.77 -27.94
N THR A 149 -15.66 -3.45 -28.28
CA THR A 149 -16.60 -2.72 -27.40
C THR A 149 -17.12 -3.59 -26.24
N GLN A 150 -17.27 -4.90 -26.44
CA GLN A 150 -17.60 -5.83 -25.34
C GLN A 150 -16.40 -6.04 -24.39
N LYS A 151 -15.17 -6.15 -24.92
CA LYS A 151 -13.95 -6.29 -24.09
C LYS A 151 -13.59 -5.03 -23.30
N THR A 152 -14.20 -3.88 -23.59
CA THR A 152 -14.04 -2.62 -22.84
C THR A 152 -15.14 -2.40 -21.80
N LYS A 153 -16.09 -3.33 -21.64
CA LYS A 153 -17.10 -3.37 -20.57
C LYS A 153 -16.76 -4.19 -19.29
N PRO A 154 -15.52 -4.61 -18.95
CA PRO A 154 -15.27 -5.05 -17.58
C PRO A 154 -15.22 -3.81 -16.68
N SER A 155 -15.70 -3.95 -15.44
CA SER A 155 -15.91 -2.87 -14.45
C SER A 155 -14.86 -1.77 -14.61
N THR A 156 -15.28 -0.51 -14.77
CA THR A 156 -14.36 0.62 -14.91
C THR A 156 -13.34 0.52 -13.77
N PRO A 157 -12.06 0.16 -14.05
CA PRO A 157 -11.13 -0.06 -12.96
C PRO A 157 -10.99 1.29 -12.23
N PRO A 158 -10.97 1.29 -10.88
CA PRO A 158 -10.97 2.52 -10.09
C PRO A 158 -9.96 3.52 -10.66
N GLN A 159 -10.35 4.79 -10.77
CA GLN A 159 -9.55 5.81 -11.47
C GLN A 159 -8.14 5.92 -10.90
N ASN A 160 -8.00 5.74 -9.58
CA ASN A 160 -6.73 5.70 -8.89
C ASN A 160 -6.44 4.27 -8.39
N ILE A 161 -5.19 3.86 -8.59
CA ILE A 161 -4.64 2.68 -7.91
C ILE A 161 -4.10 3.19 -6.56
N PRO A 162 -4.74 2.83 -5.42
CA PRO A 162 -4.31 3.31 -4.11
C PRO A 162 -2.88 2.89 -3.82
N ARG A 163 -2.19 3.69 -3.02
CA ARG A 163 -0.79 3.43 -2.64
C ARG A 163 -0.77 2.89 -1.22
N VAL A 164 -0.13 1.74 -1.02
CA VAL A 164 0.12 1.22 0.34
C VAL A 164 1.24 2.05 0.95
N THR A 165 1.05 2.52 2.19
CA THR A 165 2.05 3.26 2.96
C THR A 165 2.15 2.70 4.37
N LEU A 166 3.33 2.80 4.98
CA LEU A 166 3.52 2.56 6.40
C LEU A 166 3.35 3.89 7.14
N GLN A 167 2.48 3.91 8.14
CA GLN A 167 2.31 5.04 9.04
C GLN A 167 2.57 4.60 10.47
N PRO A 168 3.15 5.46 11.33
CA PRO A 168 3.29 5.16 12.75
C PRO A 168 1.93 4.83 13.37
N ALA A 169 1.87 3.74 14.12
CA ALA A 169 0.71 3.37 14.90
C ALA A 169 0.68 4.20 16.19
N ASN A 170 -0.50 4.69 16.57
CA ASN A 170 -0.67 5.32 17.88
C ASN A 170 -0.70 4.21 18.95
N VAL A 171 0.40 4.08 19.67
CA VAL A 171 0.63 3.05 20.69
C VAL A 171 0.49 3.57 22.12
N GLY A 172 -0.13 4.75 22.28
CA GLY A 172 -0.31 5.40 23.58
C GLY A 172 0.76 6.45 23.85
N PRO A 173 0.75 7.05 25.07
CA PRO A 173 1.68 8.11 25.43
C PRO A 173 3.12 7.57 25.52
N PRO A 174 4.12 8.41 25.19
CA PRO A 174 5.51 8.04 25.37
C PRO A 174 5.81 7.74 26.85
N PRO A 175 6.81 6.88 27.14
CA PRO A 175 7.21 6.59 28.51
C PRO A 175 7.61 7.86 29.26
N SER A 176 7.21 7.95 30.53
CA SER A 176 7.52 9.08 31.41
C SER A 176 9.04 9.29 31.57
N ALA A 177 9.47 10.54 31.78
CA ALA A 177 10.88 10.85 31.98
C ALA A 177 11.45 10.20 33.26
N GLU A 178 10.60 9.91 34.24
CA GLU A 178 10.92 9.25 35.49
C GLU A 178 11.34 7.79 35.27
N TYR A 179 10.73 7.10 34.30
CA TYR A 179 11.10 5.73 33.94
C TYR A 179 12.57 5.62 33.50
N LYS A 180 13.05 6.61 32.74
CA LYS A 180 14.46 6.68 32.28
C LYS A 180 15.46 6.98 33.40
N LYS A 181 14.99 7.37 34.58
CA LYS A 181 15.83 7.65 35.76
C LYS A 181 16.02 6.41 36.65
N ILE A 182 15.31 5.31 36.40
CA ILE A 182 15.46 4.08 37.19
C ILE A 182 16.87 3.52 36.95
N PRO A 183 17.69 3.30 37.99
CA PRO A 183 19.09 2.88 37.83
C PRO A 183 19.26 1.62 36.98
N THR A 184 18.37 0.64 37.15
CA THR A 184 18.39 -0.61 36.39
C THR A 184 17.99 -0.41 34.91
N VAL A 185 17.10 0.57 34.60
CA VAL A 185 16.79 0.95 33.21
C VAL A 185 18.00 1.56 32.51
N GLN A 186 18.80 2.36 33.23
CA GLN A 186 20.02 2.96 32.70
C GLN A 186 21.15 1.93 32.52
N LYS A 187 21.34 1.04 33.51
CA LYS A 187 22.39 0.02 33.48
C LYS A 187 22.18 -1.01 32.38
N GLU A 188 20.95 -1.50 32.24
CA GLU A 188 20.60 -2.57 31.29
C GLU A 188 20.06 -2.04 29.96
N LEU A 189 20.10 -0.71 29.73
CA LEU A 189 19.61 -0.03 28.53
C LEU A 189 18.19 -0.48 28.13
N LEU A 190 17.28 -0.50 29.12
CA LEU A 190 15.91 -1.03 29.00
C LEU A 190 14.96 -0.07 28.27
N THR A 191 15.45 0.62 27.23
CA THR A 191 14.63 1.30 26.23
C THR A 191 13.99 0.27 25.28
N GLN A 192 13.51 -0.83 25.85
CA GLN A 192 12.88 -1.92 25.12
C GLN A 192 11.66 -1.36 24.39
N PHE A 193 11.50 -1.77 23.14
CA PHE A 193 10.44 -1.28 22.25
C PHE A 193 10.56 0.20 21.81
N GLU A 194 11.53 0.98 22.31
CA GLU A 194 11.84 2.31 21.74
C GLU A 194 12.63 2.20 20.42
N ASP A 195 13.31 1.07 20.17
CA ASP A 195 14.12 0.85 18.97
C ASP A 195 13.31 0.35 17.74
N ILE A 196 12.04 0.01 17.93
CA ILE A 196 11.16 -0.48 16.87
C ILE A 196 9.90 0.38 16.83
N GLU A 197 9.79 1.24 15.83
CA GLU A 197 8.56 1.96 15.54
C GLU A 197 7.47 0.98 15.13
N GLN A 198 6.35 0.99 15.86
CA GLN A 198 5.17 0.24 15.44
C GLN A 198 4.51 0.98 14.29
N ASN A 199 4.35 0.28 13.16
CA ASN A 199 3.74 0.83 11.96
C ASN A 199 2.45 0.08 11.62
N ARG A 200 1.52 0.79 11.00
CA ARG A 200 0.32 0.22 10.38
C ARG A 200 0.35 0.48 8.88
N MET A 201 -0.12 -0.50 8.11
CA MET A 201 -0.30 -0.31 6.67
C MET A 201 -1.59 0.44 6.41
N VAL A 202 -1.51 1.51 5.62
CA VAL A 202 -2.65 2.34 5.24
C VAL A 202 -2.69 2.46 3.72
N LEU A 203 -3.88 2.27 3.15
CA LEU A 203 -4.16 2.60 1.76
C LEU A 203 -4.41 4.10 1.67
N VAL A 204 -3.55 4.80 0.92
CA VAL A 204 -3.65 6.23 0.69
C VAL A 204 -4.06 6.46 -0.76
N ASP A 205 -5.15 7.19 -0.95
CA ASP A 205 -5.54 7.66 -2.27
C ASP A 205 -4.64 8.81 -2.70
N GLN A 206 -4.29 8.84 -3.99
CA GLN A 206 -3.35 9.83 -4.52
C GLN A 206 -3.89 11.27 -4.50
N SER A 207 -5.20 11.47 -4.34
CA SER A 207 -5.81 12.79 -4.15
C SER A 207 -5.35 13.45 -2.84
N ASP A 208 -5.01 12.67 -1.82
CA ASP A 208 -4.77 13.17 -0.48
C ASP A 208 -3.30 13.57 -0.25
N GLN A 209 -2.39 13.08 -1.10
CA GLN A 209 -0.96 13.48 -1.10
C GLN A 209 -0.74 14.90 -1.65
N VAL A 210 -1.58 15.38 -2.59
CA VAL A 210 -1.45 16.73 -3.13
C VAL A 210 -1.80 17.79 -2.08
N ASN A 211 -2.66 17.45 -1.12
CA ASN A 211 -3.07 18.35 -0.04
C ASN A 211 -2.05 18.39 1.11
N THR A 212 -1.31 17.30 1.36
CA THR A 212 -0.28 17.27 2.40
C THR A 212 1.02 17.95 1.98
N LEU A 213 1.40 17.88 0.69
CA LEU A 213 2.56 18.63 0.16
C LEU A 213 2.30 20.13 -0.05
N ARG A 214 1.04 20.57 -0.03
CA ARG A 214 0.66 22.00 -0.05
C ARG A 214 0.53 22.63 1.34
N ALA A 215 0.52 21.81 2.38
CA ALA A 215 0.35 22.23 3.77
C ALA A 215 1.66 22.15 4.58
N ALA A 216 2.77 21.79 3.94
CA ALA A 216 4.12 21.75 4.51
C ALA A 216 5.00 22.84 3.91
#